data_AF-A1W446-F1
#
_entry.id   AF-A1W446-F1
#
_cell.length_a   1.000
_cell.length_b   1.000
_cell.length_c   1.000
_cell.angle_alpha   90.00
_cell.angle_beta   90.00
_cell.angle_gamma   90.00
#
_symmetry.space_group_name_H-M   'P 1'
#
loop_
_entity.id
_entity.type
_entity.pdbx_description
1 polymer ?
#
loop_
_entity_poly.entity_id
_entity_poly.type
_entity_poly.pdbx_seq_one_letter_code
_entity_poly.pdbx_strand_id
1 'polypeptide(L)'
;MTRTDTHAPLSQDALARLAGVIESRKPANGGDPDKSYVARLLHKGPDAFLKKVGEEATEVVMAAKDLDHGADKAKLVYEVADLWFHSMIALAHYGLAPADVIAELERREGISGIEEKALRKAAARSSEEGGA
;
A
#
# COMPACT_ATOMS: atom_id res chain seq x y z
N MET A 1 -35.84 -2.00 -22.34
CA MET A 1 -35.31 -2.04 -20.96
C MET A 1 -33.92 -1.43 -20.99
N THR A 2 -33.79 -0.20 -20.52
CA THR A 2 -32.54 0.56 -20.44
C THR A 2 -31.61 -0.11 -19.42
N ARG A 3 -30.48 -0.61 -19.91
CA ARG A 3 -29.42 -1.21 -19.11
C ARG A 3 -28.67 -0.06 -18.43
N THR A 4 -28.81 0.06 -17.13
CA THR A 4 -28.04 0.97 -16.28
C THR A 4 -26.58 0.54 -16.33
N ASP A 5 -25.74 1.33 -17.00
CA ASP A 5 -24.29 1.20 -16.91
C ASP A 5 -23.86 1.59 -15.49
N THR A 6 -23.73 0.59 -14.61
CA THR A 6 -23.05 0.74 -13.34
C THR A 6 -21.57 0.98 -13.63
N HIS A 7 -21.14 2.24 -13.56
CA HIS A 7 -19.74 2.63 -13.62
C HIS A 7 -19.00 1.90 -12.49
N ALA A 8 -18.13 0.95 -12.85
CA ALA A 8 -17.26 0.31 -11.87
C ALA A 8 -16.44 1.42 -11.16
N PRO A 9 -16.28 1.38 -9.83
CA PRO A 9 -15.47 2.38 -9.14
C PRO A 9 -14.05 2.34 -9.69
N LEU A 10 -13.48 3.49 -10.03
CA LEU A 10 -12.08 3.58 -10.39
C LEU A 10 -11.24 3.22 -9.14
N SER A 11 -10.09 2.59 -9.34
CA SER A 11 -9.19 2.17 -8.25
C SER A 11 -8.83 3.34 -7.33
N GLN A 12 -8.59 4.53 -7.91
CA GLN A 12 -8.31 5.76 -7.19
C GLN A 12 -9.46 6.15 -6.26
N ASP A 13 -10.72 6.00 -6.68
CA ASP A 13 -11.88 6.33 -5.83
C ASP A 13 -11.98 5.38 -4.62
N ALA A 14 -11.69 4.09 -4.82
CA ALA A 14 -11.72 3.11 -3.73
C ALA A 14 -10.66 3.40 -2.67
N LEU A 15 -9.42 3.66 -3.10
CA LEU A 15 -8.31 4.03 -2.21
C LEU A 15 -8.57 5.36 -1.51
N ALA A 16 -9.10 6.37 -2.21
CA ALA A 16 -9.44 7.65 -1.61
C ALA A 16 -10.54 7.53 -0.55
N ARG A 17 -11.61 6.76 -0.81
CA ARG A 17 -12.66 6.50 0.19
C ARG A 17 -12.11 5.79 1.42
N LEU A 18 -11.28 4.75 1.22
CA LEU A 18 -10.66 4.03 2.33
C LEU A 18 -9.72 4.93 3.13
N ALA A 19 -8.93 5.78 2.46
CA ALA A 19 -8.08 6.77 3.13
C ALA A 19 -8.90 7.75 3.97
N GLY A 20 -10.04 8.23 3.46
CA GLY A 20 -10.96 9.07 4.23
C GLY A 20 -11.51 8.37 5.48
N VAL A 21 -11.84 7.08 5.38
CA VAL A 21 -12.23 6.26 6.54
C VAL A 21 -11.07 6.17 7.54
N ILE A 22 -9.85 5.85 7.09
CA ILE A 22 -8.68 5.72 7.97
C ILE A 22 -8.37 7.06 8.67
N GLU A 23 -8.39 8.18 7.93
CA GLU A 23 -8.17 9.52 8.48
C GLU A 23 -9.18 9.84 9.58
N SER A 24 -10.47 9.51 9.37
CA SER A 24 -11.53 9.69 10.38
C SER A 24 -11.38 8.80 11.63
N ARG A 25 -10.41 7.87 11.64
CA ARG A 25 -10.11 6.96 12.77
C ARG A 25 -8.80 7.30 13.46
N LYS A 26 -8.08 8.34 13.03
CA LYS A 26 -6.91 8.83 13.76
C LYS A 26 -7.32 9.39 15.12
N PRO A 27 -6.50 9.20 16.17
CA PRO A 27 -6.77 9.76 17.49
C PRO A 27 -7.03 11.28 17.46
N ALA A 28 -6.28 12.03 16.65
CA ALA A 28 -6.45 13.47 16.47
C ALA A 28 -7.83 13.88 15.90
N ASN A 29 -8.51 12.97 15.22
CA ASN A 29 -9.83 13.18 14.61
C ASN A 29 -10.97 12.52 15.42
N GLY A 30 -10.71 12.14 16.68
CA GLY A 30 -11.70 11.52 17.57
C GLY A 30 -11.92 10.03 17.33
N GLY A 31 -10.96 9.34 16.70
CA GLY A 31 -11.00 7.90 16.52
C GLY A 31 -11.07 7.14 17.85
N ASP A 32 -12.14 6.35 18.02
CA ASP A 32 -12.39 5.58 19.24
C ASP A 32 -11.84 4.14 19.11
N PRO A 33 -10.80 3.77 19.89
CA PRO A 33 -10.16 2.44 19.83
C PRO A 33 -11.08 1.29 20.30
N ASP A 34 -12.16 1.58 21.03
CA ASP A 34 -13.13 0.58 21.45
C ASP A 34 -14.19 0.31 20.36
N LYS A 35 -14.36 1.25 19.42
CA LYS A 35 -15.35 1.14 18.33
C LYS A 35 -14.76 0.83 16.96
N SER A 36 -13.45 0.96 16.77
CA SER A 36 -12.83 0.76 15.45
C SER A 36 -11.48 0.04 15.53
N TYR A 37 -11.32 -0.98 14.68
CA TYR A 37 -10.05 -1.69 14.49
C TYR A 37 -8.91 -0.73 14.08
N VAL A 38 -9.18 0.16 13.13
CA VAL A 38 -8.19 1.16 12.66
C VAL A 38 -7.80 2.10 13.79
N ALA A 39 -8.78 2.62 14.54
CA ALA A 39 -8.49 3.50 15.68
C ALA A 39 -7.67 2.78 16.75
N ARG A 40 -7.97 1.49 17.01
CA ARG A 40 -7.20 0.67 17.95
C ARG A 40 -5.76 0.47 17.51
N LEU A 41 -5.50 0.19 16.22
CA LEU A 41 -4.14 0.08 15.69
C LEU A 41 -3.38 1.41 15.82
N LEU A 42 -3.99 2.51 15.40
CA LEU A 42 -3.38 3.84 15.47
C LEU A 42 -3.11 4.28 16.92
N HIS A 43 -4.00 3.92 17.85
CA HIS A 43 -3.83 4.19 19.28
C HIS A 43 -2.69 3.36 19.90
N LYS A 44 -2.50 2.10 19.46
CA LYS A 44 -1.38 1.26 19.93
C LYS A 44 -0.01 1.75 19.44
N GLY A 45 0.02 2.57 18.38
CA GLY A 45 1.25 3.11 17.80
C GLY A 45 1.84 2.24 16.68
N PRO A 46 2.98 2.67 16.11
CA PRO A 46 3.52 2.13 14.86
C PRO A 46 3.79 0.63 14.86
N ASP A 47 4.33 0.09 15.96
CA ASP A 47 4.62 -1.34 16.08
C ASP A 47 3.40 -2.23 15.79
N ALA A 48 2.19 -1.79 16.15
CA ALA A 48 0.99 -2.57 15.97
C ALA A 48 0.61 -2.76 14.50
N PHE A 49 0.61 -1.69 13.70
CA PHE A 49 0.27 -1.78 12.28
C PHE A 49 1.46 -2.19 11.41
N LEU A 50 2.70 -1.85 11.78
CA LEU A 50 3.89 -2.28 11.03
C LEU A 50 4.12 -3.79 11.17
N LYS A 51 3.80 -4.37 12.33
CA LYS A 51 3.79 -5.83 12.48
C LYS A 51 2.82 -6.49 11.50
N LYS A 52 1.61 -5.93 11.35
CA LYS A 52 0.62 -6.42 10.37
C LYS A 52 1.13 -6.32 8.94
N VAL A 53 1.79 -5.22 8.56
CA VAL A 53 2.41 -5.13 7.23
C VAL A 53 3.40 -6.28 6.97
N GLY A 54 4.23 -6.64 7.96
CA GLY A 54 5.16 -7.76 7.83
C GLY A 54 4.47 -9.13 7.81
N GLU A 55 3.43 -9.31 8.63
CA GLU A 55 2.59 -10.52 8.62
C GLU A 55 1.95 -10.70 7.23
N GLU A 56 1.23 -9.69 6.71
CA GLU A 56 0.52 -9.80 5.43
C GLU A 56 1.47 -9.96 4.25
N ALA A 57 2.65 -9.34 4.28
CA ALA A 57 3.66 -9.59 3.25
C ALA A 57 4.07 -11.07 3.19
N THR A 58 4.15 -11.73 4.35
CA THR A 58 4.44 -13.17 4.43
C THR A 58 3.24 -13.99 3.96
N GLU A 59 2.02 -13.61 4.32
CA GLU A 59 0.78 -14.28 3.88
C GLU A 59 0.60 -14.19 2.36
N VAL A 60 0.90 -13.05 1.73
CA VAL A 60 0.92 -12.91 0.26
C VAL A 60 1.88 -13.92 -0.39
N VAL A 61 3.09 -14.09 0.16
CA VAL A 61 4.07 -15.05 -0.34
C VAL A 61 3.54 -16.48 -0.20
N MET A 62 2.98 -16.83 0.95
CA MET A 62 2.41 -18.16 1.19
C MET A 62 1.21 -18.43 0.28
N ALA A 63 0.28 -17.49 0.16
CA ALA A 63 -0.88 -17.62 -0.72
C ALA A 63 -0.46 -17.84 -2.18
N ALA A 64 0.56 -17.12 -2.67
CA ALA A 64 1.11 -17.33 -4.00
C ALA A 64 1.72 -18.74 -4.17
N LYS A 65 2.44 -19.24 -3.16
CA LYS A 65 2.99 -20.61 -3.18
C LYS A 65 1.89 -21.67 -3.13
N ASP A 66 0.81 -21.45 -2.40
CA ASP A 66 -0.33 -22.36 -2.35
C ASP A 66 -1.08 -22.40 -3.69
N LEU A 67 -1.13 -21.30 -4.45
CA LEU A 67 -1.68 -21.30 -5.81
C LEU A 67 -0.94 -22.24 -6.75
N ASP A 68 0.39 -22.34 -6.63
CA ASP A 68 1.18 -23.31 -7.40
C ASP A 68 0.76 -24.77 -7.09
N HIS A 69 0.12 -25.00 -5.94
CA HIS A 69 -0.38 -26.29 -5.47
C HIS A 69 -1.91 -26.43 -5.57
N GLY A 70 -2.58 -25.54 -6.31
CA GLY A 70 -4.01 -25.66 -6.63
C GLY A 70 -4.96 -24.99 -5.63
N ALA A 71 -4.47 -24.12 -4.74
CA ALA A 71 -5.33 -23.32 -3.88
C ALA A 71 -6.15 -22.27 -4.66
N ASP A 72 -7.13 -21.66 -3.98
CA ASP A 72 -8.01 -20.65 -4.55
C ASP A 72 -7.30 -19.30 -4.78
N LYS A 73 -7.38 -18.78 -6.01
CA LYS A 73 -6.86 -17.45 -6.41
C LYS A 73 -7.43 -16.31 -5.56
N ALA A 74 -8.63 -16.47 -4.99
CA ALA A 74 -9.22 -15.49 -4.11
C ALA A 74 -8.37 -15.23 -2.85
N LYS A 75 -7.62 -16.23 -2.36
CA LYS A 75 -6.75 -16.08 -1.18
C LYS A 75 -5.60 -15.10 -1.45
N LEU A 76 -4.97 -15.18 -2.63
CA LEU A 76 -3.92 -14.21 -2.99
C LEU A 76 -4.47 -12.78 -3.07
N VAL A 77 -5.64 -12.59 -3.68
CA VAL A 77 -6.28 -11.26 -3.76
C VAL A 77 -6.61 -10.74 -2.36
N TYR A 78 -7.09 -11.60 -1.46
CA TYR A 78 -7.38 -11.26 -0.08
C TYR A 78 -6.14 -10.74 0.66
N GLU A 79 -5.01 -11.45 0.60
CA GLU A 79 -3.79 -11.00 1.30
C GLU A 79 -3.17 -9.75 0.68
N VAL A 80 -3.23 -9.59 -0.64
CA VAL A 80 -2.77 -8.35 -1.28
C VAL A 80 -3.64 -7.17 -0.84
N ALA A 81 -4.95 -7.37 -0.70
CA ALA A 81 -5.86 -6.34 -0.20
C ALA A 81 -5.54 -5.98 1.27
N ASP A 82 -5.25 -6.97 2.12
CA ASP A 82 -4.93 -6.70 3.53
C ASP A 82 -3.56 -6.04 3.70
N LEU A 83 -2.58 -6.42 2.88
CA LEU A 83 -1.28 -5.73 2.79
C LEU A 83 -1.46 -4.27 2.39
N TRP A 84 -2.28 -3.98 1.37
CA TRP A 84 -2.57 -2.59 0.97
C TRP A 84 -3.30 -1.83 2.07
N PHE A 85 -4.28 -2.45 2.72
CA PHE A 85 -5.01 -1.85 3.83
C PHE A 85 -4.10 -1.43 4.98
N HIS A 86 -3.25 -2.33 5.48
CA HIS A 86 -2.31 -2.01 6.56
C HIS A 86 -1.23 -1.01 6.13
N SER A 87 -0.81 -1.05 4.86
CA SER A 87 0.09 -0.04 4.29
C SER A 87 -0.55 1.36 4.29
N MET A 88 -1.85 1.46 4.00
CA MET A 88 -2.58 2.73 4.04
C MET A 88 -2.75 3.28 5.47
N ILE A 89 -2.88 2.40 6.48
CA ILE A 89 -2.84 2.82 7.89
C ILE A 89 -1.47 3.43 8.22
N ALA A 90 -0.38 2.81 7.76
CA ALA A 90 0.97 3.34 7.94
C ALA A 90 1.14 4.70 7.26
N LEU A 91 0.69 4.86 5.99
CA LEU A 91 0.70 6.15 5.29
C LEU A 91 -0.01 7.23 6.12
N ALA A 92 -1.24 6.97 6.56
CA ALA A 92 -2.03 7.94 7.32
C ALA A 92 -1.39 8.33 8.67
N HIS A 93 -0.70 7.38 9.34
CA HIS A 93 0.06 7.65 10.56
C HIS A 93 1.22 8.62 10.30
N TYR A 94 1.93 8.46 9.18
CA TYR A 94 3.05 9.32 8.79
C TYR A 94 2.64 10.57 8.00
N GLY A 95 1.33 10.89 7.95
CA GLY A 95 0.83 12.09 7.27
C GLY A 95 0.86 12.00 5.75
N LEU A 96 0.84 10.79 5.20
CA LEU A 96 0.81 10.50 3.76
C LEU A 96 -0.56 9.93 3.36
N ALA A 97 -0.80 9.90 2.05
CA ALA A 97 -2.02 9.40 1.42
C ALA A 97 -1.69 8.41 0.28
N PRO A 98 -2.66 7.59 -0.16
CA PRO A 98 -2.48 6.73 -1.33
C PRO A 98 -2.09 7.49 -2.61
N ALA A 99 -2.49 8.75 -2.72
CA ALA A 99 -2.12 9.63 -3.83
C ALA A 99 -0.59 9.81 -3.94
N ASP A 100 0.13 9.85 -2.81
CA ASP A 100 1.59 9.96 -2.80
C ASP A 100 2.24 8.70 -3.39
N VAL A 101 1.68 7.53 -3.10
CA VAL A 101 2.13 6.26 -3.68
C VAL A 101 1.81 6.19 -5.17
N ILE A 102 0.62 6.63 -5.58
CA ILE A 102 0.22 6.68 -7.00
C ILE A 102 1.16 7.61 -7.78
N ALA A 103 1.45 8.80 -7.26
CA ALA A 103 2.39 9.72 -7.88
C ALA A 103 3.80 9.10 -8.03
N GLU A 104 4.26 8.33 -7.05
CA GLU A 104 5.53 7.59 -7.16
C GLU A 104 5.46 6.45 -8.18
N LEU A 105 4.32 5.78 -8.31
CA LEU A 105 4.12 4.76 -9.35
C LEU A 105 4.13 5.40 -10.74
N GLU A 106 3.38 6.49 -10.96
CA GLU A 106 3.37 7.26 -12.21
C GLU A 106 4.77 7.78 -12.57
N ARG A 107 5.57 8.23 -11.59
CA ARG A 107 6.97 8.63 -11.80
C ARG A 107 7.84 7.46 -12.31
N ARG A 108 7.52 6.22 -11.90
CA ARG A 108 8.24 5.01 -12.34
C ARG A 108 7.71 4.45 -13.65
N GLU A 109 6.48 4.79 -14.04
CA GLU A 109 5.91 4.35 -15.31
C GLU A 109 6.80 4.83 -16.47
N GLY A 110 7.16 3.89 -17.35
CA GLY A 110 8.07 4.15 -18.47
C GLY A 110 9.57 4.07 -18.15
N ILE A 111 9.96 3.88 -16.88
CA ILE A 111 11.36 3.64 -16.50
C ILE A 111 11.50 2.16 -16.14
N SER A 112 12.24 1.38 -16.93
CA SER A 112 12.54 0.00 -16.53
C SER A 112 13.36 0.00 -15.24
N GLY A 113 13.00 -0.83 -14.26
CA GLY A 113 13.80 -0.94 -13.03
C GLY A 113 15.26 -1.35 -13.29
N ILE A 114 15.53 -1.99 -14.42
CA ILE A 114 16.89 -2.30 -14.88
C ILE A 114 17.61 -1.03 -15.33
N GLU A 115 16.94 -0.17 -16.10
CA GLU A 115 17.47 1.11 -16.57
C GLU A 115 17.71 2.07 -15.40
N GLU A 116 16.75 2.18 -14.47
CA GLU A 116 16.90 3.01 -13.27
C GLU A 116 18.10 2.55 -12.44
N LYS A 117 18.29 1.24 -12.30
CA LYS A 117 19.44 0.67 -11.59
C LYS A 117 20.76 0.91 -12.34
N ALA A 118 20.75 0.84 -13.67
CA ALA A 118 21.91 1.14 -14.49
C ALA A 118 22.30 2.63 -14.38
N LEU A 119 21.33 3.55 -14.47
CA LEU A 119 21.52 4.99 -14.30
C LEU A 119 22.06 5.34 -12.92
N ARG A 120 21.51 4.75 -11.86
CA ARG A 120 22.01 4.94 -10.48
C ARG A 120 23.47 4.51 -10.32
N LYS A 121 23.85 3.37 -10.92
CA LYS A 121 25.25 2.90 -10.91
C LYS A 121 26.18 3.81 -11.72
N ALA A 122 25.73 4.33 -12.86
CA ALA A 122 26.50 5.27 -13.67
C ALA A 122 26.71 6.60 -12.95
N ALA A 123 25.66 7.15 -12.31
CA ALA A 123 25.75 8.38 -11.51
C ALA A 123 26.73 8.22 -10.33
N ALA A 124 26.65 7.11 -9.60
CA ALA A 124 27.58 6.82 -8.49
C ALA A 124 29.05 6.79 -8.96
N ARG A 125 29.34 6.13 -10.09
CA ARG A 125 30.70 6.12 -10.68
C ARG A 125 31.16 7.51 -11.09
N SER A 126 30.30 8.31 -11.73
CA SER A 126 30.66 9.69 -12.12
C SER A 126 30.94 10.60 -10.93
N SER A 127 30.26 10.40 -9.79
CA SER A 127 30.52 11.15 -8.56
C SER A 127 31.82 10.73 -7.87
N GLU A 128 32.22 9.47 -8.02
CA GLU A 128 33.51 8.96 -7.51
C GLU A 128 34.68 9.46 -8.37
N GLU A 129 34.50 9.52 -9.70
CA GLU A 129 35.53 9.98 -10.65
C GLU A 129 35.71 11.51 -10.69
N GLY A 130 34.65 12.29 -10.40
CA GLY A 130 34.70 13.76 -10.39
C GLY A 130 35.08 14.40 -9.05
N GLY A 131 35.31 13.58 -8.01
CA GLY A 131 35.69 14.01 -6.67
C GLY A 131 37.18 13.85 -6.33
N ALA A 132 38.00 13.44 -7.31
CA ALA A 132 39.46 13.34 -7.23
C ALA A 132 40.13 14.44 -8.07
#